data_AF-A0A2K3J8N0-F1
#
_entry.id   AF-A0A2K3J8N0-F1
#
_cell.length_a   1.000
_cell.length_b   1.000
_cell.length_c   1.000
_cell.angle_alpha   90.00
_cell.angle_beta   90.00
_cell.angle_gamma   90.00
#
_symmetry.space_group_name_H-M   'P 1'
#
loop_
_entity.id
_entity.type
_entity.pdbx_description
1 polymer ?
#
loop_
_entity_poly.entity_id
_entity_poly.type
_entity_poly.pdbx_seq_one_letter_code
_entity_poly.pdbx_strand_id
1 'polypeptide(L)'
;LHDVAHSMVKIMDYAGVDFTLLGDKEVCCGAPLSWAGNLKDINEMAEKNLALIRELGVETIVFSCPSCIQTWSEYSKSVKEDKSIELLTASQFINRLIREKRLRFEEQPMITTTFHDPCISARVLKATEEPREIMDEIPGVYHVEMNPSRQNTRCCGSHGLLDVVDPVLSSRIAERRLRDVTVTPATRIVTECPRCILAFDLAKFTTGYEMLVQDITQLVAGALLPKERGGEKDH
;
A
#
# COMPACT_ATOMS: atom_id res chain seq x y z
N LEU A 1 2.43 -7.71 -8.21
CA LEU A 1 2.39 -7.91 -6.74
C LEU A 1 3.77 -8.09 -6.14
N HIS A 2 4.64 -8.96 -6.69
CA HIS A 2 6.03 -9.12 -6.21
C HIS A 2 6.79 -7.78 -6.21
N ASP A 3 6.47 -6.90 -7.15
CA ASP A 3 7.11 -5.59 -7.27
C ASP A 3 6.84 -4.64 -6.09
N VAL A 4 5.75 -4.81 -5.33
CA VAL A 4 5.43 -3.94 -4.17
C VAL A 4 6.43 -4.18 -3.04
N ALA A 5 6.67 -5.45 -2.69
CA ALA A 5 7.63 -5.81 -1.65
C ALA A 5 9.06 -5.40 -2.05
N HIS A 6 9.46 -5.65 -3.31
CA HIS A 6 10.76 -5.22 -3.82
C HIS A 6 10.92 -3.69 -3.80
N SER A 7 9.87 -2.95 -4.15
CA SER A 7 9.89 -1.49 -4.10
C SER A 7 10.05 -0.98 -2.67
N MET A 8 9.36 -1.58 -1.70
CA MET A 8 9.51 -1.22 -0.30
C MET A 8 10.92 -1.51 0.22
N VAL A 9 11.49 -2.67 -0.10
CA VAL A 9 12.89 -3.02 0.21
C VAL A 9 13.86 -2.00 -0.38
N LYS A 10 13.67 -1.62 -1.65
CA LYS A 10 14.51 -0.60 -2.31
C LYS A 10 14.42 0.76 -1.59
N ILE A 11 13.22 1.16 -1.14
CA ILE A 11 13.03 2.41 -0.40
C ILE A 11 13.71 2.35 0.97
N MET A 12 13.53 1.25 1.71
CA MET A 12 14.13 1.06 3.04
C MET A 12 15.66 1.02 2.96
N ASP A 13 16.22 0.28 2.01
CA ASP A 13 17.67 0.29 1.74
C ASP A 13 18.14 1.69 1.37
N TYR A 14 17.41 2.38 0.48
CA TYR A 14 17.79 3.72 0.05
C TYR A 14 17.92 4.68 1.22
N ALA A 15 16.92 4.66 2.11
CA ALA A 15 16.87 5.46 3.32
C ALA A 15 17.85 5.01 4.42
N GLY A 16 18.56 3.89 4.25
CA GLY A 16 19.42 3.32 5.29
C GLY A 16 18.65 2.88 6.52
N VAL A 17 17.44 2.35 6.34
CA VAL A 17 16.64 1.75 7.42
C VAL A 17 17.25 0.38 7.74
N ASP A 18 17.41 0.07 9.03
CA ASP A 18 17.71 -1.29 9.47
C ASP A 18 16.40 -2.09 9.48
N PHE A 19 16.26 -3.02 8.55
CA PHE A 19 15.04 -3.81 8.38
C PHE A 19 15.36 -5.28 8.18
N THR A 20 14.38 -6.12 8.46
CA THR A 20 14.44 -7.56 8.23
C THR A 20 13.16 -8.05 7.57
N LEU A 21 13.23 -9.24 6.97
CA LEU A 21 12.10 -9.91 6.36
C LEU A 21 11.84 -11.21 7.13
N LEU A 22 10.58 -11.47 7.46
CA LEU A 22 10.18 -12.73 8.10
C LEU A 22 10.22 -13.92 7.12
N GLY A 23 10.13 -13.65 5.81
CA GLY A 23 10.18 -14.67 4.75
C GLY A 23 9.14 -15.76 4.96
N ASP A 24 9.53 -17.02 4.78
CA ASP A 24 8.64 -18.18 4.91
C ASP A 24 8.14 -18.43 6.35
N LYS A 25 8.66 -17.69 7.35
CA LYS A 25 8.18 -17.77 8.73
C LYS A 25 6.93 -16.93 8.97
N GLU A 26 6.66 -15.95 8.11
CA GLU A 26 5.46 -15.11 8.22
C GLU A 26 4.20 -15.91 7.89
N VAL A 27 3.17 -15.79 8.72
CA VAL A 27 1.82 -16.24 8.39
C VAL A 27 0.94 -15.06 7.96
N CYS A 28 -0.09 -15.34 7.15
CA CYS A 28 -1.01 -14.32 6.66
C CYS A 28 -1.65 -13.51 7.80
N CYS A 29 -1.95 -12.24 7.53
CA CYS A 29 -2.58 -11.34 8.50
C CYS A 29 -3.98 -11.78 8.98
N GLY A 30 -4.65 -12.67 8.23
CA GLY A 30 -5.97 -13.19 8.55
C GLY A 30 -7.15 -12.37 8.01
N ALA A 31 -6.93 -11.38 7.12
CA ALA A 31 -8.01 -10.51 6.63
C ALA A 31 -9.21 -11.24 6.01
N PRO A 32 -9.05 -12.29 5.18
CA PRO A 32 -10.20 -13.06 4.70
C PRO A 32 -11.01 -13.73 5.84
N LEU A 33 -10.32 -14.21 6.88
CA LEU A 33 -10.96 -14.82 8.06
C LEU A 33 -11.75 -13.78 8.86
N SER A 34 -11.25 -12.53 8.94
CA SER A 34 -11.98 -11.45 9.61
C SER A 34 -13.30 -11.12 8.91
N TRP A 35 -13.31 -11.10 7.58
CA TRP A 35 -14.55 -10.89 6.83
C TRP A 35 -15.49 -12.10 6.87
N ALA A 36 -14.96 -13.30 7.06
CA ALA A 36 -15.74 -14.52 7.28
C ALA A 36 -16.26 -14.67 8.72
N GLY A 37 -15.91 -13.76 9.63
CA GLY A 37 -16.33 -13.79 11.05
C GLY A 37 -15.52 -14.74 11.93
N ASN A 38 -14.41 -15.30 11.45
CA ASN A 38 -13.58 -16.22 12.21
C ASN A 38 -12.50 -15.48 13.01
N LEU A 39 -12.92 -14.84 14.11
CA LEU A 39 -12.05 -13.97 14.92
C LEU A 39 -11.02 -14.71 15.77
N LYS A 40 -11.26 -15.99 16.09
CA LYS A 40 -10.35 -16.79 16.91
C LYS A 40 -9.03 -17.01 16.17
N ASP A 41 -9.11 -17.44 14.92
CA ASP A 41 -7.94 -17.77 14.11
C ASP A 41 -7.07 -16.55 13.83
N ILE A 42 -7.65 -15.34 13.72
CA ILE A 42 -6.90 -14.09 13.55
C ILE A 42 -5.95 -13.85 14.72
N ASN A 43 -6.42 -14.05 15.95
CA ASN A 43 -5.59 -13.84 17.14
C ASN A 43 -4.43 -14.83 17.19
N GLU A 44 -4.68 -16.09 16.86
CA GLU A 44 -3.62 -17.12 16.79
C GLU A 44 -2.59 -16.81 15.70
N MET A 45 -3.03 -16.34 14.52
CA MET A 45 -2.13 -15.95 13.43
C MET A 45 -1.31 -14.70 13.77
N ALA A 46 -1.94 -13.68 14.36
CA ALA A 46 -1.25 -12.47 14.78
C ALA A 46 -0.21 -12.78 15.87
N GLU A 47 -0.53 -13.64 16.85
CA GLU A 47 0.41 -14.01 17.91
C GLU A 47 1.64 -14.74 17.37
N LYS A 48 1.47 -15.60 16.35
CA LYS A 48 2.61 -16.28 15.70
C LYS A 48 3.59 -15.30 15.10
N ASN A 49 3.10 -14.30 14.36
CA ASN A 49 3.99 -13.29 13.79
C ASN A 49 4.55 -12.37 14.89
N LEU A 50 3.74 -11.95 15.87
CA LEU A 50 4.20 -11.10 16.98
C LEU A 50 5.31 -11.77 17.80
N ALA A 51 5.24 -13.07 18.03
CA ALA A 51 6.29 -13.81 18.73
C ALA A 51 7.64 -13.67 18.00
N LEU A 52 7.65 -13.83 16.68
CA LEU A 52 8.85 -13.65 15.85
C LEU A 52 9.33 -12.19 15.84
N ILE A 53 8.40 -11.24 15.72
CA ILE A 53 8.70 -9.80 15.70
C ILE A 53 9.34 -9.37 17.02
N ARG A 54 8.83 -9.86 18.16
CA ARG A 54 9.39 -9.60 19.49
C ARG A 54 10.77 -10.23 19.68
N GLU A 55 10.97 -11.46 19.21
CA GLU A 55 12.27 -12.12 19.26
C GLU A 55 13.35 -11.33 18.49
N LEU A 56 12.96 -10.72 17.38
CA LEU A 56 13.84 -9.89 16.54
C LEU A 56 14.03 -8.46 17.08
N GLY A 57 13.31 -8.06 18.15
CA GLY A 57 13.41 -6.73 18.73
C GLY A 57 12.91 -5.60 17.82
N VAL A 58 11.98 -5.91 16.91
CA VAL A 58 11.43 -4.93 15.96
C VAL A 58 10.44 -3.99 16.64
N GLU A 59 10.65 -2.68 16.50
CA GLU A 59 9.80 -1.64 17.12
C GLU A 59 8.74 -1.07 16.17
N THR A 60 8.85 -1.32 14.86
CA THR A 60 7.93 -0.77 13.85
C THR A 60 7.62 -1.81 12.78
N ILE A 61 6.33 -1.99 12.50
CA ILE A 61 5.84 -2.83 11.40
C ILE A 61 5.22 -1.93 10.34
N VAL A 62 5.70 -2.10 9.10
CA VAL A 62 5.19 -1.37 7.95
C VAL A 62 4.34 -2.30 7.08
N PHE A 63 3.08 -1.94 6.89
CA PHE A 63 2.12 -2.72 6.11
C PHE A 63 1.95 -2.12 4.71
N SER A 64 2.24 -2.91 3.68
CA SER A 64 1.98 -2.55 2.27
C SER A 64 0.54 -2.84 1.83
N CYS A 65 -0.33 -3.28 2.74
CA CYS A 65 -1.73 -3.59 2.46
C CYS A 65 -2.63 -3.06 3.57
N PRO A 66 -3.59 -2.16 3.27
CA PRO A 66 -4.47 -1.55 4.26
C PRO A 66 -5.32 -2.56 5.04
N SER A 67 -5.72 -3.67 4.41
CA SER A 67 -6.49 -4.71 5.10
C SER A 67 -5.65 -5.47 6.12
N CYS A 68 -4.35 -5.64 5.91
CA CYS A 68 -3.48 -6.30 6.89
C CYS A 68 -3.37 -5.49 8.19
N ILE A 69 -3.07 -4.19 8.07
CA ILE A 69 -2.98 -3.32 9.26
C ILE A 69 -4.33 -3.16 9.94
N GLN A 70 -5.45 -3.05 9.20
CA GLN A 70 -6.78 -3.06 9.80
C GLN A 70 -7.00 -4.35 10.58
N THR A 71 -6.76 -5.52 9.96
CA THR A 71 -7.07 -6.79 10.61
C THR A 71 -6.34 -6.93 11.93
N TRP A 72 -5.08 -6.54 11.98
CA TRP A 72 -4.27 -6.58 13.20
C TRP A 72 -4.71 -5.53 14.21
N SER A 73 -4.85 -4.28 13.80
CA SER A 73 -5.23 -3.19 14.70
C SER A 73 -6.67 -3.30 15.24
N GLU A 74 -7.60 -3.91 14.51
CA GLU A 74 -9.01 -4.03 14.91
C GLU A 74 -9.38 -5.38 15.52
N TYR A 75 -8.75 -6.50 15.13
CA TYR A 75 -9.19 -7.83 15.54
C TYR A 75 -8.18 -8.62 16.36
N SER A 76 -6.90 -8.24 16.36
CA SER A 76 -5.90 -8.88 17.22
C SER A 76 -5.83 -8.19 18.59
N LYS A 77 -6.21 -8.93 19.63
CA LYS A 77 -6.11 -8.47 21.02
C LYS A 77 -4.67 -8.20 21.41
N SER A 78 -3.76 -9.13 21.08
CA SER A 78 -2.34 -9.01 21.41
C SER A 78 -1.71 -7.78 20.77
N VAL A 79 -2.03 -7.49 19.50
CA VAL A 79 -1.53 -6.29 18.81
C VAL A 79 -2.07 -5.02 19.47
N LYS A 80 -3.34 -4.98 19.88
CA LYS A 80 -3.93 -3.81 20.55
C LYS A 80 -3.30 -3.53 21.91
N GLU A 81 -2.96 -4.58 22.65
CA GLU A 81 -2.39 -4.50 23.99
C GLU A 81 -0.89 -4.19 23.97
N ASP A 82 -0.19 -4.60 22.90
CA ASP A 82 1.23 -4.33 22.72
C ASP A 82 1.48 -2.87 22.32
N LYS A 83 2.06 -2.09 23.23
CA LYS A 83 2.44 -0.69 23.00
C LYS A 83 3.89 -0.50 22.58
N SER A 84 4.66 -1.59 22.51
CA SER A 84 6.07 -1.53 22.13
C SER A 84 6.28 -1.50 20.62
N ILE A 85 5.24 -1.84 19.84
CA ILE A 85 5.31 -1.94 18.39
C ILE A 85 4.42 -0.88 17.76
N GLU A 86 5.03 -0.03 16.94
CA GLU A 86 4.31 0.92 16.08
C GLU A 86 3.83 0.23 14.80
N LEU A 87 2.59 0.51 14.38
CA LEU A 87 2.03 0.03 13.11
C LEU A 87 1.84 1.20 12.16
N LEU A 88 2.41 1.09 10.95
CA LEU A 88 2.30 2.12 9.93
C LEU A 88 1.86 1.53 8.60
N THR A 89 1.08 2.28 7.83
CA THR A 89 0.97 1.98 6.40
C THR A 89 2.28 2.30 5.70
N ALA A 90 2.52 1.68 4.53
CA ALA A 90 3.67 2.02 3.69
C ALA A 90 3.73 3.53 3.40
N SER A 91 2.60 4.17 3.08
CA SER A 91 2.55 5.62 2.85
C SER A 91 2.92 6.44 4.08
N GLN A 92 2.43 6.08 5.27
CA GLN A 92 2.82 6.76 6.51
C GLN A 92 4.32 6.67 6.77
N PHE A 93 4.89 5.48 6.58
CA PHE A 93 6.32 5.27 6.77
C PHE A 93 7.16 5.99 5.72
N ILE A 94 6.78 5.94 4.43
CA ILE A 94 7.46 6.68 3.36
C ILE A 94 7.42 8.18 3.63
N ASN A 95 6.25 8.71 4.00
CA ASN A 95 6.10 10.13 4.32
C ASN A 95 6.99 10.55 5.50
N ARG A 96 7.12 9.70 6.53
CA ARG A 96 8.11 9.89 7.61
C ARG A 96 9.53 10.00 7.06
N LEU A 97 9.96 9.07 6.19
CA LEU A 97 11.30 9.09 5.60
C LEU A 97 11.55 10.35 4.74
N ILE A 98 10.53 10.84 4.02
CA ILE A 98 10.62 12.11 3.28
C ILE A 98 10.83 13.28 4.24
N ARG A 99 10.04 13.38 5.31
CA ARG A 99 10.17 14.44 6.34
C ARG A 99 11.53 14.41 7.03
N GLU A 100 12.09 13.22 7.22
CA GLU A 100 13.45 12.99 7.74
C GLU A 100 14.56 13.28 6.70
N LYS A 101 14.20 13.65 5.46
CA LYS A 101 15.12 13.89 4.34
C LYS A 101 16.00 12.69 3.97
N ARG A 102 15.48 11.49 4.19
CA ARG A 102 16.16 10.21 3.89
C ARG A 102 15.87 9.72 2.48
N LEU A 103 14.86 10.27 1.82
CA LEU A 103 14.56 10.04 0.41
C LEU A 103 14.93 11.28 -0.41
N ARG A 104 15.46 11.05 -1.62
CA ARG A 104 15.73 12.09 -2.62
C ARG A 104 15.24 11.59 -3.96
N PHE A 105 14.63 12.49 -4.73
CA PHE A 105 13.96 12.13 -5.97
C PHE A 105 14.68 12.74 -7.17
N GLU A 106 14.73 11.98 -8.26
CA GLU A 106 15.05 12.49 -9.59
C GLU A 106 13.85 13.21 -10.19
N GLU A 107 14.13 14.23 -11.00
CA GLU A 107 13.11 14.85 -11.82
C GLU A 107 12.55 13.84 -12.83
N GLN A 108 11.25 13.60 -12.72
CA GLN A 108 10.52 12.69 -13.59
C GLN A 108 10.09 13.41 -14.86
N PRO A 109 9.90 12.68 -15.98
CA PRO A 109 9.08 13.18 -17.07
C PRO A 109 7.74 13.63 -16.51
N MET A 110 7.18 14.72 -17.06
CA MET A 110 5.88 15.24 -16.63
C MET A 110 4.82 14.13 -16.70
N ILE A 111 4.38 13.66 -15.53
CA ILE A 111 3.32 12.66 -15.39
C ILE A 111 2.20 13.19 -14.52
N THR A 112 0.97 13.07 -15.01
CA THR A 112 -0.23 13.34 -14.22
C THR A 112 -0.75 12.03 -13.66
N THR A 113 -0.79 11.90 -12.34
CA THR A 113 -1.32 10.76 -11.59
C THR A 113 -2.68 11.09 -11.00
N THR A 114 -3.44 10.06 -10.68
CA THR A 114 -4.57 10.18 -9.76
C THR A 114 -4.51 9.09 -8.72
N PHE A 115 -4.97 9.39 -7.52
CA PHE A 115 -4.93 8.44 -6.41
C PHE A 115 -6.27 7.75 -6.22
N HIS A 116 -6.27 6.42 -6.27
CA HIS A 116 -7.37 5.63 -5.75
C HIS A 116 -7.15 5.37 -4.26
N ASP A 117 -7.89 6.11 -3.43
CA ASP A 117 -7.98 5.86 -2.00
C ASP A 117 -8.59 4.48 -1.73
N PRO A 118 -7.84 3.52 -1.15
CA PRO A 118 -8.42 2.27 -0.70
C PRO A 118 -9.46 2.53 0.38
N CYS A 119 -10.58 1.82 0.35
CA CYS A 119 -11.68 2.06 1.27
C CYS A 119 -11.30 1.90 2.75
N ILE A 120 -10.39 0.95 3.06
CA ILE A 120 -9.89 0.73 4.41
C ILE A 120 -8.98 1.88 4.86
N SER A 121 -8.03 2.31 4.04
CA SER A 121 -7.20 3.48 4.32
C SER A 121 -8.05 4.73 4.56
N ALA A 122 -9.03 4.96 3.68
CA ALA A 122 -9.86 6.14 3.73
C ALA A 122 -10.82 6.18 4.92
N ARG A 123 -11.53 5.09 5.19
CA ARG A 123 -12.66 5.09 6.13
C ARG A 123 -12.31 4.53 7.50
N VAL A 124 -11.35 3.62 7.58
CA VAL A 124 -10.94 2.96 8.81
C VAL A 124 -9.70 3.64 9.37
N LEU A 125 -8.62 3.66 8.60
CA LEU A 125 -7.33 4.21 9.04
C LEU A 125 -7.30 5.75 8.99
N LYS A 126 -8.18 6.35 8.18
CA LYS A 126 -8.21 7.80 7.89
C LYS A 126 -6.87 8.35 7.40
N ALA A 127 -6.09 7.50 6.74
CA ALA A 127 -4.80 7.82 6.15
C ALA A 127 -5.00 8.09 4.65
N THR A 128 -5.28 9.35 4.31
CA THR A 128 -5.53 9.77 2.92
C THR A 128 -4.58 10.86 2.45
N GLU A 129 -3.94 11.62 3.34
CA GLU A 129 -3.13 12.75 2.90
C GLU A 129 -1.69 12.33 2.59
N GLU A 130 -1.15 11.34 3.30
CA GLU A 130 0.23 10.89 3.14
C GLU A 130 0.58 10.48 1.70
N PRO A 131 -0.27 9.73 0.96
CA PRO A 131 0.01 9.40 -0.44
C PRO A 131 0.05 10.63 -1.37
N ARG A 132 -0.72 11.68 -1.05
CA ARG A 132 -0.77 12.92 -1.85
C ARG A 132 0.48 13.75 -1.60
N GLU A 133 0.81 13.94 -0.33
CA GLU A 133 2.08 14.58 0.09
C GLU A 133 3.29 13.87 -0.54
N ILE A 134 3.30 12.53 -0.59
CA ILE A 134 4.36 11.76 -1.25
C ILE A 134 4.45 12.12 -2.74
N MET A 135 3.33 12.17 -3.47
CA MET A 135 3.34 12.48 -4.89
C MET A 135 3.79 13.92 -5.18
N ASP A 136 3.43 14.86 -4.30
CA ASP A 136 3.81 16.28 -4.43
C ASP A 136 5.31 16.53 -4.21
N GLU A 137 5.97 15.65 -3.46
CA GLU A 137 7.40 15.73 -3.18
C GLU A 137 8.28 15.18 -4.33
N ILE A 138 7.69 14.49 -5.32
CA ILE A 138 8.43 13.93 -6.46
C ILE A 138 8.39 14.93 -7.63
N PRO A 139 9.54 15.55 -8.00
CA PRO A 139 9.55 16.53 -9.09
C PRO A 139 9.11 15.90 -10.43
N GLY A 140 8.26 16.62 -11.17
CA GLY A 140 7.69 16.13 -12.43
C GLY A 140 6.44 15.25 -12.28
N VAL A 141 6.05 14.90 -11.05
CA VAL A 141 4.78 14.21 -10.75
C VAL A 141 3.74 15.22 -10.33
N TYR A 142 2.57 15.16 -10.97
CA TYR A 142 1.43 16.02 -10.66
C TYR A 142 0.24 15.13 -10.32
N HIS A 143 -0.45 15.38 -9.22
CA HIS A 143 -1.63 14.61 -8.87
C HIS A 143 -2.93 15.37 -9.14
N VAL A 144 -3.96 14.65 -9.61
CA VAL A 144 -5.33 15.14 -9.75
C VAL A 144 -6.31 14.17 -9.09
N GLU A 145 -7.40 14.69 -8.54
CA GLU A 145 -8.37 13.87 -7.82
C GLU A 145 -9.35 13.15 -8.77
N MET A 146 -9.57 11.85 -8.53
CA MET A 146 -10.68 11.12 -9.12
C MET A 146 -11.90 11.19 -8.19
N ASN A 147 -13.00 11.79 -8.65
CA ASN A 147 -14.17 11.97 -7.81
C ASN A 147 -15.11 10.75 -7.84
N PRO A 148 -15.64 10.31 -6.68
CA PRO A 148 -15.32 10.80 -5.34
C PRO A 148 -14.00 10.23 -4.81
N SER A 149 -13.32 10.95 -3.91
CA SER A 149 -12.06 10.57 -3.28
C SER A 149 -12.10 10.67 -1.75
N ARG A 150 -10.97 10.37 -1.09
CA ARG A 150 -10.80 10.32 0.38
C ARG A 150 -11.90 9.44 1.02
N GLN A 151 -12.53 9.89 2.10
CA GLN A 151 -13.57 9.12 2.81
C GLN A 151 -14.77 8.77 1.90
N ASN A 152 -15.00 9.57 0.85
CA ASN A 152 -16.07 9.37 -0.13
C ASN A 152 -15.68 8.44 -1.28
N THR A 153 -14.44 7.93 -1.31
CA THR A 153 -13.93 7.02 -2.36
C THR A 153 -14.89 5.86 -2.63
N ARG A 154 -15.03 5.47 -3.89
CA ARG A 154 -15.78 4.26 -4.26
C ARG A 154 -14.90 3.03 -4.10
N CYS A 155 -15.52 1.91 -3.73
CA CYS A 155 -14.85 0.62 -3.64
C CYS A 155 -14.31 0.18 -5.00
N CYS A 156 -13.18 -0.53 -5.01
CA CYS A 156 -12.61 -1.19 -6.18
C CYS A 156 -13.23 -2.58 -6.46
N GLY A 157 -13.99 -3.15 -5.52
CA GLY A 157 -14.64 -4.46 -5.65
C GLY A 157 -13.84 -5.67 -5.15
N SER A 158 -12.54 -5.55 -4.89
CA SER A 158 -11.63 -6.69 -4.68
C SER A 158 -11.53 -7.24 -3.25
N HIS A 159 -12.33 -6.74 -2.32
CA HIS A 159 -12.17 -6.94 -0.88
C HIS A 159 -13.50 -7.33 -0.22
N GLY A 160 -13.48 -7.76 1.04
CA GLY A 160 -14.70 -8.17 1.75
C GLY A 160 -15.31 -9.46 1.24
N LEU A 161 -14.48 -10.35 0.66
CA LEU A 161 -14.87 -11.62 0.02
C LEU A 161 -15.77 -11.48 -1.22
N LEU A 162 -16.08 -10.25 -1.65
CA LEU A 162 -17.01 -10.02 -2.76
C LEU A 162 -16.52 -10.63 -4.07
N ASP A 163 -15.24 -10.50 -4.37
CA ASP A 163 -14.66 -11.04 -5.61
C ASP A 163 -14.63 -12.56 -5.65
N VAL A 164 -14.67 -13.22 -4.49
CA VAL A 164 -14.79 -14.68 -4.38
C VAL A 164 -16.25 -15.11 -4.48
N VAL A 165 -17.17 -14.39 -3.82
CA VAL A 165 -18.59 -14.74 -3.74
C VAL A 165 -19.38 -14.35 -4.98
N ASP A 166 -19.12 -13.17 -5.54
CA ASP A 166 -19.76 -12.63 -6.74
C ASP A 166 -18.73 -11.88 -7.60
N PRO A 167 -17.91 -12.62 -8.39
CA PRO A 167 -16.90 -12.02 -9.25
C PRO A 167 -17.50 -11.09 -10.32
N VAL A 168 -18.74 -11.33 -10.75
CA VAL A 168 -19.42 -10.51 -11.75
C VAL A 168 -19.74 -9.13 -11.18
N LEU A 169 -20.29 -9.08 -9.95
CA LEU A 169 -20.55 -7.82 -9.27
C LEU A 169 -19.25 -7.08 -8.93
N SER A 170 -18.23 -7.80 -8.44
CA SER A 170 -16.89 -7.24 -8.19
C SER A 170 -16.32 -6.55 -9.44
N SER A 171 -16.36 -7.23 -10.60
CA SER A 171 -15.93 -6.65 -11.88
C SER A 171 -16.70 -5.38 -12.22
N ARG A 172 -18.04 -5.40 -12.12
CA ARG A 172 -18.87 -4.22 -12.42
C ARG A 172 -18.57 -3.02 -11.51
N ILE A 173 -18.21 -3.27 -10.25
CA ILE A 173 -17.78 -2.23 -9.31
C ILE A 173 -16.43 -1.66 -9.72
N ALA A 174 -15.45 -2.51 -10.05
CA ALA A 174 -14.14 -2.10 -10.52
C ALA A 174 -14.23 -1.25 -11.80
N GLU A 175 -15.02 -1.70 -12.78
CA GLU A 175 -15.29 -0.96 -14.02
C GLU A 175 -15.93 0.40 -13.76
N ARG A 176 -16.89 0.46 -12.83
CA ARG A 176 -17.51 1.73 -12.43
C ARG A 176 -16.50 2.67 -11.81
N ARG A 177 -15.60 2.16 -10.97
CA ARG A 177 -14.55 2.99 -10.38
C ARG A 177 -13.55 3.46 -11.44
N LEU A 178 -13.21 2.61 -12.41
CA LEU A 178 -12.29 2.98 -13.49
C LEU A 178 -12.86 4.12 -14.36
N ARG A 179 -14.18 4.18 -14.56
CA ARG A 179 -14.85 5.33 -15.24
C ARG A 179 -14.71 6.66 -14.52
N ASP A 180 -14.46 6.68 -13.21
CA ASP A 180 -14.18 7.93 -12.48
C ASP A 180 -12.81 8.49 -12.83
N VAL A 181 -11.91 7.64 -13.32
CA VAL A 181 -10.55 8.03 -13.75
C VAL A 181 -10.58 8.66 -15.13
N THR A 182 -11.43 8.15 -16.02
CA THR A 182 -11.48 8.58 -17.43
C THR A 182 -11.94 10.02 -17.63
N VAL A 183 -12.53 10.62 -16.60
CA VAL A 183 -12.94 12.05 -16.60
C VAL A 183 -11.86 12.98 -16.03
N THR A 184 -10.67 12.45 -15.73
CA THR A 184 -9.51 13.20 -15.26
C THR A 184 -8.42 13.23 -16.35
N PRO A 185 -7.49 14.21 -16.33
CA PRO A 185 -6.33 14.21 -17.22
C PRO A 185 -5.22 13.23 -16.77
N ALA A 186 -5.48 12.37 -15.78
CA ALA A 186 -4.48 11.45 -15.29
C ALA A 186 -4.09 10.42 -16.36
N THR A 187 -2.81 10.05 -16.34
CA THR A 187 -2.22 9.02 -17.21
C THR A 187 -1.86 7.76 -16.44
N ARG A 188 -1.96 7.80 -15.10
CA ARG A 188 -1.62 6.71 -14.19
C ARG A 188 -2.55 6.73 -12.97
N ILE A 189 -3.00 5.55 -12.55
CA ILE A 189 -3.65 5.35 -11.25
C ILE A 189 -2.59 4.90 -10.26
N VAL A 190 -2.51 5.60 -9.14
CA VAL A 190 -1.68 5.24 -7.99
C VAL A 190 -2.61 4.80 -6.87
N THR A 191 -2.23 3.76 -6.13
CA THR A 191 -2.94 3.31 -4.93
C THR A 191 -1.93 2.73 -3.95
N GLU A 192 -2.33 2.42 -2.73
CA GLU A 192 -1.48 1.74 -1.74
C GLU A 192 -2.02 0.36 -1.35
N CYS A 193 -2.93 -0.17 -2.17
CA CYS A 193 -3.62 -1.42 -1.92
C CYS A 193 -3.37 -2.41 -3.07
N PRO A 194 -2.60 -3.48 -2.84
CA PRO A 194 -2.24 -4.42 -3.88
C PRO A 194 -3.44 -5.14 -4.52
N ARG A 195 -4.54 -5.29 -3.77
CA ARG A 195 -5.79 -5.86 -4.27
C ARG A 195 -6.58 -4.89 -5.13
N CYS A 196 -6.51 -3.58 -4.85
CA CYS A 196 -7.09 -2.57 -5.74
C CYS A 196 -6.40 -2.58 -7.11
N ILE A 197 -5.07 -2.76 -7.13
CA ILE A 197 -4.31 -2.91 -8.37
C ILE A 197 -4.85 -4.08 -9.19
N LEU A 198 -4.97 -5.25 -8.57
CA LEU A 198 -5.53 -6.44 -9.23
C LEU A 198 -6.96 -6.18 -9.77
N ALA A 199 -7.81 -5.49 -8.99
CA ALA A 199 -9.17 -5.16 -9.41
C ALA A 199 -9.18 -4.32 -10.69
N PHE A 200 -8.34 -3.28 -10.74
CA PHE A 200 -8.25 -2.41 -11.91
C PHE A 200 -7.61 -3.10 -13.10
N ASP A 201 -6.55 -3.89 -12.89
CA ASP A 201 -5.93 -4.67 -13.96
C ASP A 201 -6.93 -5.64 -14.61
N LEU A 202 -7.76 -6.30 -13.81
CA LEU A 202 -8.84 -7.14 -14.33
C LEU A 202 -9.91 -6.32 -15.07
N ALA A 203 -10.33 -5.18 -14.54
CA ALA A 203 -11.33 -4.31 -15.18
C ALA A 203 -10.83 -3.67 -16.49
N LYS A 204 -9.52 -3.53 -16.68
CA LYS A 204 -8.95 -3.04 -17.94
C LYS A 204 -9.24 -3.98 -19.11
N PHE A 205 -9.24 -5.30 -18.88
CA PHE A 205 -9.58 -6.29 -19.92
C PHE A 205 -11.04 -6.18 -20.39
N THR A 206 -11.97 -5.77 -19.52
CA THR A 206 -13.39 -5.64 -19.88
C THR A 206 -13.74 -4.27 -20.44
N THR A 207 -13.01 -3.23 -20.05
CA THR A 207 -13.27 -1.84 -20.48
C THR A 207 -12.47 -1.42 -21.71
N GLY A 208 -11.41 -2.16 -22.07
CA GLY A 208 -10.47 -1.76 -23.12
C GLY A 208 -9.62 -0.54 -22.74
N TYR A 209 -9.60 -0.18 -21.46
CA TYR A 209 -8.88 0.99 -20.97
C TYR A 209 -7.41 0.66 -20.71
N GLU A 210 -6.49 1.36 -21.36
CA GLU A 210 -5.06 1.16 -21.19
C GLU A 210 -4.45 2.29 -20.35
N MET A 211 -4.55 2.16 -19.03
CA MET A 211 -3.84 3.02 -18.08
C MET A 211 -2.94 2.19 -17.18
N LEU A 212 -1.75 2.71 -16.86
CA LEU A 212 -0.90 2.11 -15.84
C LEU A 212 -1.55 2.25 -14.46
N VAL A 213 -1.65 1.12 -13.75
CA VAL A 213 -2.07 1.06 -12.35
C VAL A 213 -0.87 0.57 -11.57
N GLN A 214 -0.48 1.32 -10.54
CA GLN A 214 0.70 0.97 -9.75
C GLN A 214 0.53 1.34 -8.27
N ASP A 215 1.34 0.69 -7.44
CA ASP A 215 1.44 1.00 -6.03
C ASP A 215 2.25 2.28 -5.78
N ILE A 216 1.94 3.00 -4.71
CA ILE A 216 2.69 4.18 -4.28
C ILE A 216 4.16 3.86 -4.02
N THR A 217 4.47 2.66 -3.49
CA THR A 217 5.85 2.21 -3.29
C THR A 217 6.59 2.09 -4.62
N GLN A 218 5.92 1.63 -5.69
CA GLN A 218 6.53 1.51 -7.01
C GLN A 218 6.82 2.88 -7.62
N LEU A 219 5.89 3.84 -7.47
CA LEU A 219 6.11 5.23 -7.90
C LEU A 219 7.32 5.84 -7.19
N VAL A 220 7.36 5.72 -5.86
CA VAL A 220 8.46 6.25 -5.04
C VAL A 220 9.78 5.58 -5.40
N ALA A 221 9.83 4.25 -5.42
CA ALA A 221 11.03 3.49 -5.74
C ALA A 221 11.56 3.75 -7.15
N GLY A 222 10.66 4.02 -8.11
CA GLY A 222 11.01 4.40 -9.48
C GLY A 222 11.57 5.81 -9.61
N ALA A 223 11.23 6.70 -8.68
CA ALA A 223 11.66 8.10 -8.70
C ALA A 223 12.89 8.40 -7.83
N LEU A 224 13.42 7.42 -7.08
CA LEU A 224 14.59 7.63 -6.23
C LEU A 224 15.83 8.00 -7.04
N LEU A 225 16.51 9.07 -6.63
CA LEU A 225 17.81 9.45 -7.17
C LEU A 225 18.84 8.35 -6.90
N PRO A 226 19.59 7.84 -7.90
CA PRO A 226 20.63 6.84 -7.70
C PRO A 226 21.59 7.26 -6.58
N LYS A 227 21.88 6.33 -5.67
CA LYS A 227 22.98 6.54 -4.72
C LYS A 227 24.25 6.75 -5.55
N GLU A 228 24.98 7.84 -5.29
CA GLU A 228 26.34 7.96 -5.80
C GLU A 228 27.08 6.66 -5.43
N ARG A 229 27.64 5.97 -6.43
CA ARG A 229 28.51 4.81 -6.17
C ARG A 229 29.73 5.34 -5.41
N GLY A 230 29.64 5.38 -4.09
CA GLY A 230 30.81 5.52 -3.24
C GLY A 230 31.78 4.43 -3.65
N GLY A 231 33.01 4.82 -4.03
CA GLY A 231 34.02 3.91 -4.55
C GLY A 231 34.16 2.66 -3.69
N GLU A 232 34.37 1.53 -4.38
CA GLU A 232 34.87 0.28 -3.81
C GLU A 232 35.72 0.56 -2.57
N LYS A 233 35.19 0.22 -1.39
CA LYS A 233 36.05 -0.10 -0.27
C LYS A 233 36.36 -1.58 -0.42
N ASP A 234 37.48 -1.86 -1.09
CA ASP A 234 38.19 -3.13 -1.00
C ASP A 234 38.49 -3.43 0.46
N HIS A 235 37.78 -4.38 1.07
CA HIS A 235 38.20 -5.10 2.28
C HIS A 235 37.77 -6.57 2.17
#